data_AF-A0A5C8B536-F1
#
_entry.id   AF-A0A5C8B536-F1
#
_cell.length_a   1.000
_cell.length_b   1.000
_cell.length_c   1.000
_cell.angle_alpha   90.00
_cell.angle_beta   90.00
_cell.angle_gamma   90.00
#
_symmetry.space_group_name_H-M   'P 1'
#
loop_
_entity.id
_entity.type
_entity.pdbx_description
1 polymer ?
#
loop_
_entity_poly.entity_id
_entity_poly.type
_entity_poly.pdbx_seq_one_letter_code
_entity_poly.pdbx_strand_id
1 'polypeptide(L)'
;MKTASTLRSALLSLALVAGLAQAGAAQAADQAASRPQELTRAEVVADFNLWHRAGLDQFMNTPGFDFNSAEYHQALAVYQSLRSGPAYAEELAKVRAAAGSAR
;
A
#
# COMPACT_ATOMS: atom_id res chain seq x y z
N MET A 1 51.14 52.65 -26.82
CA MET A 1 49.82 52.70 -26.15
C MET A 1 49.79 51.60 -25.09
N LYS A 2 49.55 51.99 -23.81
CA LYS A 2 49.08 51.21 -22.64
C LYS A 2 49.74 49.82 -22.38
N THR A 3 50.78 49.73 -21.53
CA THR A 3 50.77 49.44 -20.06
C THR A 3 50.21 48.08 -19.64
N ALA A 4 51.02 47.35 -18.84
CA ALA A 4 50.62 46.55 -17.66
C ALA A 4 49.72 45.34 -17.94
N SER A 5 49.63 44.27 -17.15
CA SER A 5 50.28 43.73 -15.97
C SER A 5 49.62 42.35 -15.81
N THR A 6 50.29 41.44 -15.10
CA THR A 6 49.73 40.21 -14.50
C THR A 6 48.35 40.43 -13.85
N LEU A 7 47.52 39.38 -13.72
CA LEU A 7 46.62 39.11 -12.57
C LEU A 7 45.77 37.84 -12.83
N ARG A 8 45.90 36.81 -11.99
CA ARG A 8 44.94 36.36 -10.94
C ARG A 8 43.75 35.53 -11.47
N SER A 9 43.75 34.22 -11.26
CA SER A 9 43.10 33.54 -10.12
C SER A 9 41.60 33.30 -10.33
N ALA A 10 41.17 32.03 -10.21
CA ALA A 10 39.90 31.69 -9.57
C ALA A 10 39.93 30.23 -9.12
N LEU A 11 40.20 30.05 -7.83
CA LEU A 11 39.84 28.87 -7.05
C LEU A 11 38.32 28.66 -7.20
N LEU A 12 37.91 27.50 -7.69
CA LEU A 12 36.53 27.00 -7.65
C LEU A 12 36.58 25.63 -6.97
N SER A 13 35.75 25.25 -6.01
CA SER A 13 34.93 25.96 -5.05
C SER A 13 34.63 24.91 -3.98
N LEU A 14 34.69 25.33 -2.73
CA LEU A 14 34.20 24.62 -1.57
C LEU A 14 32.66 24.55 -1.65
N ALA A 15 32.06 23.36 -1.71
CA ALA A 15 30.68 23.10 -1.26
C ALA A 15 30.34 21.60 -1.34
N LEU A 16 30.83 20.82 -0.38
CA LEU A 16 30.39 19.44 -0.16
C LEU A 16 29.63 19.34 1.18
N VAL A 17 28.70 20.27 1.43
CA VAL A 17 27.76 20.19 2.56
C VAL A 17 26.41 20.78 2.12
N ALA A 18 25.68 20.06 1.27
CA ALA A 18 24.25 20.30 1.04
C ALA A 18 23.47 19.01 0.74
N GLY A 19 24.11 17.83 0.76
CA GLY A 19 23.46 16.55 0.43
C GLY A 19 22.73 15.87 1.59
N LEU A 20 23.00 16.26 2.84
CA LEU A 20 22.48 15.55 4.01
C LEU A 20 21.02 15.86 4.35
N ALA A 21 20.44 16.94 3.80
CA ALA A 21 19.03 17.28 4.02
C ALA A 21 18.08 16.68 2.96
N GLN A 22 18.60 16.29 1.79
CA GLN A 22 17.81 15.71 0.69
C GLN A 22 17.70 14.18 0.81
N ALA A 23 18.81 13.50 1.17
CA ALA A 23 18.72 12.26 1.93
C ALA A 23 17.99 12.57 3.27
N GLY A 24 17.46 11.67 4.07
CA GLY A 24 16.64 12.06 5.22
C GLY A 24 15.22 12.50 4.82
N ALA A 25 15.03 13.47 3.92
CA ALA A 25 13.69 13.79 3.37
C ALA A 25 13.18 12.67 2.45
N ALA A 26 14.04 12.15 1.56
CA ALA A 26 13.73 10.97 0.74
C ALA A 26 13.52 9.72 1.61
N GLN A 27 14.40 9.49 2.60
CA GLN A 27 14.28 8.38 3.54
C GLN A 27 13.05 8.49 4.46
N ALA A 28 12.59 9.70 4.80
CA ALA A 28 11.37 9.89 5.58
C ALA A 28 10.11 9.65 4.74
N ALA A 29 10.13 10.05 3.47
CA ALA A 29 9.06 9.73 2.52
C ALA A 29 8.98 8.22 2.23
N ASP A 30 10.12 7.56 2.02
CA ASP A 30 10.19 6.10 1.86
C ASP A 30 9.74 5.36 3.13
N GLN A 31 10.14 5.84 4.32
CA GLN A 31 9.70 5.28 5.60
C GLN A 31 8.22 5.52 5.90
N ALA A 32 7.63 6.61 5.40
CA ALA A 32 6.19 6.86 5.49
C ALA A 32 5.41 5.97 4.51
N ALA A 33 5.93 5.74 3.30
CA ALA A 33 5.35 4.85 2.30
C ALA A 33 5.45 3.36 2.68
N SER A 34 6.42 2.98 3.52
CA SER A 34 6.65 1.60 3.96
C SER A 34 5.97 1.23 5.28
N ARG A 35 5.25 2.17 5.93
CA ARG A 35 4.35 1.78 7.02
C ARG A 35 3.12 1.08 6.43
N PRO A 36 2.78 -0.14 6.88
CA PRO A 36 1.53 -0.77 6.51
C PRO A 36 0.39 0.20 6.83
N GLN A 37 -0.39 0.57 5.83
CA GLN A 37 -1.59 1.38 6.05
C GLN A 37 -2.52 0.59 6.97
N GLU A 38 -2.95 1.21 8.07
CA GLU A 38 -3.96 0.60 8.94
C GLU A 38 -5.26 0.41 8.16
N LEU A 39 -5.83 -0.80 8.23
CA LEU A 39 -7.10 -1.11 7.60
C LEU A 39 -8.24 -0.42 8.35
N THR A 40 -9.13 0.22 7.59
CA THR A 40 -10.38 0.74 8.11
C THR A 40 -11.36 -0.41 8.38
N ARG A 41 -12.30 -0.19 9.30
CA ARG A 41 -13.38 -1.17 9.56
C ARG A 41 -14.16 -1.52 8.30
N ALA A 42 -14.39 -0.56 7.41
CA ALA A 42 -15.12 -0.79 6.17
C ALA A 42 -14.37 -1.74 5.22
N GLU A 43 -13.04 -1.63 5.15
CA GLU A 43 -12.19 -2.52 4.35
C GLU A 43 -12.20 -3.94 4.90
N VAL A 44 -12.09 -4.09 6.23
CA VAL A 44 -12.19 -5.42 6.89
C VAL A 44 -13.54 -6.09 6.60
N VAL A 45 -14.64 -5.33 6.71
CA VAL A 45 -15.98 -5.88 6.43
C VAL A 45 -16.16 -6.22 4.96
N ALA A 46 -15.67 -5.39 4.04
CA ALA A 46 -15.72 -5.67 2.61
C ALA A 46 -14.95 -6.95 2.25
N ASP A 47 -13.72 -7.10 2.76
CA ASP A 47 -12.93 -8.33 2.58
C ASP A 47 -13.65 -9.56 3.18
N PHE A 48 -14.25 -9.42 4.36
CA PHE A 48 -15.00 -10.51 4.99
C PHE A 48 -16.25 -10.92 4.19
N ASN A 49 -16.96 -9.97 3.60
CA ASN A 49 -18.10 -10.26 2.73
C ASN A 49 -17.66 -11.03 1.47
N LEU A 50 -16.52 -10.67 0.88
CA LEU A 50 -15.97 -11.41 -0.26
C LEU A 50 -15.48 -12.82 0.13
N TRP A 51 -14.89 -12.97 1.31
CA TRP A 51 -14.50 -14.26 1.88
C TRP A 51 -15.70 -15.21 2.00
N HIS A 52 -16.80 -14.71 2.59
CA HIS A 52 -18.05 -15.46 2.70
C HIS A 52 -18.66 -15.76 1.32
N ARG A 53 -18.66 -14.79 0.39
CA ARG A 53 -19.17 -15.00 -0.97
C ARG A 53 -18.40 -16.06 -1.76
N ALA A 54 -17.13 -16.27 -1.45
CA ALA A 54 -16.31 -17.33 -2.01
C ALA A 54 -16.50 -18.70 -1.33
N GLY A 55 -17.29 -18.76 -0.25
CA GLY A 55 -17.56 -19.97 0.53
C GLY A 55 -16.42 -20.38 1.45
N LEU A 56 -15.48 -19.49 1.78
CA LEU A 56 -14.33 -19.85 2.62
C LEU A 56 -14.68 -20.00 4.12
N ASP A 57 -15.84 -19.51 4.55
CA ASP A 57 -16.38 -19.64 5.91
C ASP A 57 -16.80 -21.06 6.26
N GLN A 58 -17.22 -21.86 5.27
CA GLN A 58 -17.61 -23.26 5.48
C GLN A 58 -16.45 -24.13 6.02
N PHE A 59 -15.22 -23.74 5.71
CA PHE A 59 -14.01 -24.45 6.09
C PHE A 59 -13.55 -24.18 7.52
N MET A 60 -13.81 -22.96 8.03
CA MET A 60 -13.54 -22.61 9.43
C MET A 60 -14.46 -23.37 10.41
N ASN A 61 -15.64 -23.76 9.95
CA ASN A 61 -16.66 -24.45 10.75
C ASN A 61 -16.62 -25.98 10.62
N THR A 62 -15.74 -26.53 9.78
CA THR A 62 -15.65 -27.98 9.52
C THR A 62 -14.51 -28.58 10.34
N PRO A 63 -14.79 -29.45 11.33
CA PRO A 63 -13.73 -30.15 12.08
C PRO A 63 -12.88 -31.02 11.17
N GLY A 64 -11.55 -30.94 11.32
CA GLY A 64 -10.62 -31.74 10.52
C GLY A 64 -10.50 -31.29 9.06
N PHE A 65 -10.92 -30.06 8.74
CA PHE A 65 -10.81 -29.52 7.40
C PHE A 65 -9.35 -29.49 6.90
N ASP A 66 -9.17 -29.85 5.63
CA ASP A 66 -7.87 -29.85 4.96
C ASP A 66 -7.70 -28.59 4.09
N PHE A 67 -6.77 -27.73 4.52
CA PHE A 67 -6.35 -26.53 3.79
C PHE A 67 -5.60 -26.84 2.48
N ASN A 68 -5.31 -28.10 2.19
CA ASN A 68 -4.72 -28.56 0.92
C ASN A 68 -5.75 -29.21 -0.01
N SER A 69 -7.03 -29.25 0.38
CA SER A 69 -8.09 -29.81 -0.46
C SER A 69 -8.29 -29.00 -1.75
N ALA A 70 -8.72 -29.67 -2.81
CA ALA A 70 -9.01 -29.03 -4.09
C ALA A 70 -10.13 -27.97 -3.95
N GLU A 71 -11.11 -28.25 -3.10
CA GLU A 71 -12.24 -27.39 -2.78
C GLU A 71 -11.77 -26.10 -2.08
N TYR A 72 -10.83 -26.20 -1.13
CA TYR A 72 -10.22 -25.02 -0.50
C TYR A 72 -9.55 -24.13 -1.54
N HIS A 73 -8.69 -24.71 -2.37
CA HIS A 73 -7.92 -23.98 -3.36
C HIS A 73 -8.83 -23.33 -4.42
N GLN A 74 -9.91 -23.99 -4.80
CA GLN A 74 -10.91 -23.41 -5.69
C GLN A 74 -11.60 -22.20 -5.07
N ALA A 75 -12.10 -22.32 -3.83
CA ALA A 75 -12.73 -21.20 -3.12
C ALA A 75 -11.75 -20.03 -2.91
N LEU A 76 -10.49 -20.34 -2.58
CA LEU A 76 -9.45 -19.34 -2.41
C LEU A 76 -9.15 -18.60 -3.72
N ALA A 77 -9.09 -19.30 -4.86
CA ALA A 77 -8.91 -18.67 -6.17
C ALA A 77 -10.08 -17.74 -6.51
N VAL A 78 -11.32 -18.15 -6.19
CA VAL A 78 -12.51 -17.28 -6.36
C VAL A 78 -12.37 -16.02 -5.49
N TYR A 79 -12.05 -16.16 -4.20
CA TYR A 79 -11.83 -15.01 -3.31
C TYR A 79 -10.75 -14.05 -3.84
N GLN A 80 -9.61 -14.58 -4.29
CA GLN A 80 -8.52 -13.77 -4.85
C GLN A 80 -8.96 -13.01 -6.12
N SER A 81 -9.78 -13.64 -6.97
CA SER A 81 -10.32 -12.99 -8.17
C SER A 81 -11.31 -11.87 -7.82
N LEU A 82 -12.15 -12.06 -6.79
CA LEU A 82 -13.09 -11.06 -6.31
C LEU A 82 -12.34 -9.87 -5.68
N ARG A 83 -11.36 -10.16 -4.84
CA ARG A 83 -10.59 -9.14 -4.10
C ARG A 83 -9.72 -8.27 -5.00
N SER A 84 -9.12 -8.87 -6.03
CA SER A 84 -8.30 -8.13 -7.01
C SER A 84 -9.14 -7.47 -8.11
N GLY A 85 -10.40 -7.85 -8.25
CA GLY A 85 -11.33 -7.32 -9.24
C GLY A 85 -12.15 -6.11 -8.76
N PRO A 86 -13.10 -5.64 -9.60
CA PRO A 86 -13.97 -4.50 -9.27
C PRO A 86 -14.89 -4.79 -8.06
N ALA A 87 -15.15 -6.06 -7.76
CA ALA A 87 -16.05 -6.46 -6.68
C ALA A 87 -15.63 -5.92 -5.31
N TYR A 88 -14.32 -5.79 -5.03
CA TYR A 88 -13.85 -5.21 -3.77
C TYR A 88 -14.23 -3.73 -3.63
N ALA A 89 -13.99 -2.92 -4.67
CA ALA A 89 -14.30 -1.51 -4.64
C ALA A 89 -15.82 -1.26 -4.52
N GLU A 90 -16.63 -2.07 -5.22
CA GLU A 90 -18.09 -2.04 -5.13
C GLU A 90 -18.57 -2.39 -3.73
N GLU A 91 -18.04 -3.45 -3.12
CA GLU A 91 -18.44 -3.88 -1.79
C GLU A 91 -18.03 -2.87 -0.73
N LEU A 92 -16.81 -2.33 -0.83
CA LEU A 92 -16.34 -1.25 0.04
C LEU A 92 -17.23 0.00 -0.03
N ALA A 93 -17.67 0.37 -1.23
CA ALA A 93 -18.61 1.48 -1.42
C ALA A 93 -19.96 1.21 -0.74
N LYS A 94 -20.51 0.00 -0.89
CA LYS A 94 -21.76 -0.41 -0.21
C LYS A 94 -21.64 -0.35 1.31
N VAL A 95 -20.55 -0.90 1.86
CA VAL A 95 -20.30 -0.90 3.31
C VAL A 95 -20.19 0.52 3.85
N ARG A 96 -19.49 1.42 3.14
CA ARG A 96 -19.38 2.84 3.52
C ARG A 96 -20.73 3.56 3.47
N ALA A 97 -21.53 3.32 2.43
CA ALA A 97 -22.86 3.89 2.32
C ALA A 97 -23.77 3.46 3.48
N ALA A 98 -23.79 2.15 3.79
CA ALA A 98 -24.56 1.61 4.91
C ALA A 98 -24.14 2.21 6.27
N ALA A 99 -22.83 2.38 6.49
CA ALA A 99 -22.32 3.01 7.72
C ALA A 99 -22.66 4.50 7.83
N GLY A 100 -22.82 5.20 6.70
CA GLY A 100 -23.24 6.59 6.64
C GLY A 100 -24.73 6.79 6.91
N SER A 101 -25.58 5.86 6.43
CA SER A 101 -27.03 5.89 6.63
C SER A 101 -27.50 5.50 8.03
N ALA A 102 -26.63 4.90 8.84
CA ALA A 102 -26.94 4.48 10.21
C ALA A 102 -26.69 5.58 11.27
N ARG A 103 -26.38 6.82 10.84
CA ARG A 103 -26.17 8.00 11.70
C ARG A 103 -27.34 8.97 11.56
#